data_AF-A0A836QFL9-F1
#
_entry.id   AF-A0A836QFL9-F1
#
_cell.length_a   1.000
_cell.length_b   1.000
_cell.length_c   1.000
_cell.angle_alpha   90.00
_cell.angle_beta   90.00
_cell.angle_gamma   90.00
#
_symmetry.space_group_name_H-M   'P 1'
#
loop_
_entity.id
_entity.type
_entity.pdbx_description
1 polymer ?
#
loop_
_entity_poly.entity_id
_entity_poly.type
_entity_poly.pdbx_seq_one_letter_code
_entity_poly.pdbx_strand_id
1 'polypeptide(L)'
;MHGYLRRIRRLGKLLLRSAWEAWQEYLHELLQIRDGLSRGIFCLQTHGSLFNFHPHVHALVLPGLVREGRFHELKGCSVTAVTVRLRARYLTTLKNQEVLDSDEIERLMSWNHNSGFN
;
A
#
# COMPACT_ATOMS: atom_id res chain seq x y z
N MET A 1 5.96 -13.12 8.52
CA MET A 1 5.79 -12.36 7.26
C MET A 1 7.04 -12.36 6.36
N HIS A 2 8.25 -12.06 6.88
CA HIS A 2 9.51 -12.02 6.09
C HIS A 2 9.81 -13.30 5.29
N GLY A 3 9.54 -14.50 5.82
CA GLY A 3 9.79 -15.76 5.09
C GLY A 3 8.88 -16.00 3.87
N TYR A 4 7.62 -15.55 3.92
CA TYR A 4 6.63 -15.79 2.87
C TYR A 4 6.92 -14.99 1.60
N LEU A 5 7.22 -13.69 1.76
CA LEU A 5 7.53 -12.79 0.66
C LEU A 5 8.82 -13.18 -0.08
N ARG A 6 9.77 -13.84 0.61
CA ARG A 6 11.04 -14.29 0.02
C ARG A 6 10.87 -15.48 -0.94
N ARG A 7 9.88 -16.35 -0.68
CA ARG A 7 9.65 -17.57 -1.50
C ARG A 7 8.58 -17.37 -2.56
N ILE A 8 7.59 -16.49 -2.32
CA ILE A 8 6.42 -16.36 -3.18
C ILE A 8 6.43 -15.00 -3.88
N ARG A 9 7.03 -14.95 -5.09
CA ARG A 9 7.13 -13.73 -5.93
C ARG A 9 5.78 -13.06 -6.18
N ARG A 10 4.68 -13.82 -6.16
CA ARG A 10 3.30 -13.33 -6.31
C ARG A 10 2.92 -12.34 -5.22
N LEU A 11 3.40 -12.53 -3.97
CA LEU A 11 3.05 -11.66 -2.85
C LEU A 11 3.60 -10.25 -3.03
N GLY A 12 4.77 -10.10 -3.65
CA GLY A 12 5.31 -8.79 -4.00
C GLY A 12 4.44 -8.02 -4.99
N LYS A 13 3.81 -8.72 -5.95
CA LYS A 13 2.83 -8.10 -6.86
C LYS A 13 1.56 -7.66 -6.12
N LEU A 14 1.14 -8.42 -5.10
CA LEU A 14 0.00 -8.06 -4.26
C LEU A 14 0.32 -6.80 -3.45
N LEU A 15 1.52 -6.69 -2.86
CA LEU A 15 1.95 -5.49 -2.15
C LEU A 15 1.91 -4.24 -3.05
N LEU A 16 2.46 -4.34 -4.27
CA LEU A 16 2.45 -3.23 -5.22
C LEU A 16 1.02 -2.84 -5.62
N ARG A 17 0.15 -3.82 -5.88
CA ARG A 17 -1.25 -3.57 -6.18
C ARG A 17 -1.98 -2.91 -5.01
N SER A 18 -1.81 -3.42 -3.79
CA SER A 18 -2.41 -2.84 -2.59
C SER A 18 -1.93 -1.40 -2.35
N ALA A 19 -0.67 -1.08 -2.65
CA ALA A 19 -0.13 0.28 -2.57
C ALA A 19 -0.80 1.22 -3.58
N TRP A 20 -0.95 0.78 -4.83
CA TRP A 20 -1.66 1.56 -5.85
C TRP A 20 -3.12 1.81 -5.47
N GLU A 21 -3.83 0.75 -5.08
CA GLU A 21 -5.24 0.84 -4.73
C GLU A 21 -5.46 1.73 -3.51
N ALA A 22 -4.63 1.59 -2.46
CA ALA A 22 -4.72 2.43 -1.27
C ALA A 22 -4.53 3.93 -1.60
N TRP A 23 -3.63 4.25 -2.55
CA TRP A 23 -3.44 5.63 -3.01
C TRP A 23 -4.66 6.15 -3.78
N GLN A 24 -5.23 5.35 -4.69
CA GLN A 24 -6.45 5.75 -5.41
C GLN A 24 -7.60 6.03 -4.44
N GLU A 25 -7.83 5.10 -3.53
CA GLU A 25 -8.87 5.17 -2.52
C GLU A 25 -8.76 6.43 -1.67
N TYR A 26 -7.54 6.73 -1.22
CA TYR A 26 -7.23 7.94 -0.46
C TYR A 26 -7.53 9.23 -1.24
N LEU A 27 -7.14 9.29 -2.52
CA LEU A 27 -7.41 10.44 -3.38
C LEU A 27 -8.91 10.63 -3.64
N HIS A 28 -9.61 9.55 -4.00
CA HIS A 28 -11.05 9.59 -4.27
C HIS A 28 -11.85 10.00 -3.04
N GLU A 29 -11.45 9.53 -1.86
CA GLU A 29 -12.08 9.90 -0.60
C GLU A 29 -11.84 11.36 -0.21
N LEU A 30 -10.61 11.87 -0.30
CA LEU A 30 -10.35 13.26 0.12
C LEU A 30 -10.82 14.29 -0.89
N LEU A 31 -10.74 13.98 -2.19
CA LEU A 31 -11.17 14.90 -3.24
C LEU A 31 -12.66 14.79 -3.56
N GLN A 32 -13.35 13.76 -3.07
CA GLN A 32 -14.78 13.49 -3.33
C GLN A 32 -15.11 13.44 -4.84
N ILE A 33 -14.15 12.98 -5.64
CA ILE A 33 -14.25 12.82 -7.09
C ILE A 33 -14.13 11.34 -7.40
N ARG A 34 -15.19 10.67 -7.87
CA ARG A 34 -15.21 9.20 -8.04
C ARG A 34 -14.61 8.70 -9.35
N ASP A 35 -14.64 9.51 -10.38
CA ASP A 35 -14.27 9.22 -11.78
C ASP A 35 -12.97 9.93 -12.21
N GLY A 36 -12.27 10.56 -11.26
CA GLY A 36 -10.98 11.20 -11.49
C GLY A 36 -9.88 10.18 -11.73
N LEU A 37 -8.92 10.51 -12.60
CA LEU A 37 -7.80 9.64 -12.93
C LEU A 37 -6.53 10.14 -12.23
N SER A 38 -5.85 9.26 -11.49
CA SER A 38 -4.49 9.51 -11.04
C SER A 38 -3.51 8.59 -11.75
N ARG A 39 -2.21 8.85 -11.60
CA ARG A 39 -1.13 8.03 -12.16
C ARG A 39 0.03 7.97 -11.18
N GLY A 40 0.81 6.90 -11.28
CA GLY A 40 2.05 6.78 -10.55
C GLY A 40 2.90 5.64 -11.07
N ILE A 41 4.18 5.70 -10.73
CA ILE A 41 5.17 4.65 -10.98
C ILE A 41 5.48 4.01 -9.63
N PHE A 42 5.38 2.69 -9.55
CA PHE A 42 5.61 1.91 -8.34
C PHE A 42 6.71 0.89 -8.60
N CYS A 43 7.66 0.78 -7.67
CA CYS A 43 8.77 -0.14 -7.73
C CYS A 43 8.82 -0.98 -6.45
N LEU A 44 8.90 -2.30 -6.60
CA LEU A 44 9.10 -3.23 -5.49
C LEU A 44 10.60 -3.42 -5.25
N GLN A 45 11.05 -3.16 -4.03
CA GLN A 45 12.40 -3.46 -3.57
C GLN A 45 12.34 -4.48 -2.43
N THR A 46 13.31 -5.40 -2.37
CA THR A 46 13.31 -6.53 -1.41
C THR A 46 14.43 -6.48 -0.39
N HIS A 47 15.36 -5.54 -0.52
CA HIS A 47 16.51 -5.37 0.36
C HIS A 47 16.39 -4.05 1.11
N GLY A 48 16.48 -4.10 2.44
CA GLY A 48 16.64 -2.93 3.30
C GLY A 48 18.11 -2.69 3.66
N SER A 49 18.35 -2.01 4.78
CA SER A 49 19.71 -1.77 5.29
C SER A 49 20.41 -3.10 5.66
N LEU A 50 21.74 -3.16 5.46
CA LEU A 50 22.57 -4.34 5.77
C LEU A 50 22.09 -5.64 5.09
N PHE A 51 21.47 -5.55 3.90
CA PHE A 51 20.98 -6.69 3.11
C PHE A 51 19.91 -7.55 3.83
N ASN A 52 19.20 -7.00 4.81
CA ASN A 52 18.04 -7.69 5.38
C ASN A 52 16.93 -7.83 4.33
N PHE A 53 16.20 -8.95 4.37
CA PHE A 53 15.04 -9.12 3.51
C PHE A 53 13.90 -8.23 4.02
N HIS A 54 13.65 -7.13 3.32
CA HIS A 54 12.69 -6.09 3.69
C HIS A 54 11.92 -5.66 2.44
N PRO A 55 10.85 -6.38 2.06
CA PRO A 55 10.03 -6.04 0.90
C PRO A 55 9.24 -4.75 1.15
N HIS A 56 9.53 -3.72 0.37
CA HIS A 56 8.88 -2.42 0.43
C HIS A 56 8.65 -1.86 -0.98
N VAL A 57 7.81 -0.84 -1.07
CA VAL A 57 7.44 -0.20 -2.35
C VAL A 57 7.87 1.26 -2.33
N HIS A 58 8.61 1.67 -3.35
CA HIS A 58 8.82 3.07 -3.67
C HIS A 58 7.78 3.50 -4.71
N ALA A 59 7.19 4.67 -4.51
CA ALA A 59 6.17 5.19 -5.41
C ALA A 59 6.42 6.67 -5.72
N LEU A 60 6.33 7.01 -7.00
CA LEU A 60 6.22 8.39 -7.48
C LEU A 60 4.81 8.54 -8.04
N VAL A 61 3.98 9.34 -7.37
CA VAL A 61 2.55 9.44 -7.66
C VAL A 61 2.15 10.88 -7.92
N LEU A 62 1.13 11.08 -8.75
CA LEU A 62 0.50 12.40 -8.90
C LEU A 62 -0.20 12.77 -7.59
N PRO A 63 0.01 14.00 -7.07
CA PRO A 63 -0.63 14.47 -5.84
C PRO A 63 -2.06 14.93 -6.10
N GLY A 64 -2.88 14.12 -6.77
CA GLY A 64 -4.22 14.51 -7.16
C GLY A 64 -4.85 13.64 -8.24
N LEU A 65 -6.00 14.10 -8.72
CA LEU A 65 -6.83 13.47 -9.75
C LEU A 65 -7.01 14.42 -10.94
N VAL A 66 -6.99 13.90 -12.16
CA VAL A 66 -7.43 14.62 -13.36
C VAL A 66 -8.86 14.23 -13.66
N ARG A 67 -9.75 15.20 -13.81
CA ARG A 67 -11.13 15.00 -14.27
C ARG A 67 -11.47 16.05 -15.31
N GLU A 68 -12.02 15.62 -16.44
CA GLU A 68 -12.46 16.52 -17.52
C GLU A 68 -11.36 17.52 -17.95
N GLY A 69 -10.11 17.05 -18.04
CA GLY A 69 -8.96 17.88 -18.41
C GLY A 69 -8.46 18.84 -17.32
N ARG A 70 -9.09 18.87 -16.13
CA ARG A 70 -8.66 19.68 -14.99
C ARG A 70 -7.94 18.83 -13.96
N PHE A 71 -6.82 19.33 -13.45
CA PHE A 71 -6.13 18.72 -12.33
C PHE A 71 -6.71 19.23 -10.99
N HIS A 72 -7.08 18.29 -10.12
CA HIS A 72 -7.56 18.52 -8.77
C HIS A 72 -6.48 18.06 -7.80
N GLU A 73 -5.75 19.02 -7.28
CA GLU A 73 -4.64 18.79 -6.35
C GLU A 73 -5.14 18.40 -4.96
N LEU A 74 -4.48 17.40 -4.37
CA LEU A 74 -4.61 17.06 -2.96
C LEU A 74 -3.81 18.06 -2.12
N LYS A 75 -4.51 18.88 -1.32
CA LYS A 75 -3.87 19.82 -0.39
C LYS A 75 -3.48 19.12 0.91
N GLY A 76 -2.24 18.65 0.96
CA GLY A 76 -1.67 17.96 2.11
C GLY A 76 -1.93 16.45 2.09
N CYS A 77 -0.99 15.69 2.63
CA CYS A 77 -1.04 14.23 2.64
C CYS A 77 -0.83 13.70 4.07
N SER A 78 -1.77 12.89 4.54
CA SER A 78 -1.67 12.19 5.82
C SER A 78 -1.03 10.83 5.58
N VAL A 79 0.25 10.71 5.95
CA VAL A 79 1.01 9.45 5.88
C VAL A 79 0.27 8.36 6.64
N THR A 80 -0.23 8.66 7.85
CA THR A 80 -0.99 7.71 8.66
C THR A 80 -2.23 7.19 7.95
N ALA A 81 -2.98 8.06 7.29
CA ALA A 81 -4.20 7.67 6.57
C ALA A 81 -3.89 6.74 5.39
N VAL A 82 -2.84 7.01 4.62
CA VAL A 82 -2.39 6.16 3.51
C VAL A 82 -1.86 4.81 4.06
N THR A 83 -1.06 4.84 5.12
CA THR A 83 -0.49 3.64 5.75
C THR A 83 -1.56 2.69 6.27
N VAL A 84 -2.60 3.22 6.93
CA VAL A 84 -3.72 2.40 7.42
C VAL A 84 -4.47 1.72 6.26
N ARG A 85 -4.74 2.46 5.17
CA ARG A 85 -5.39 1.90 3.97
C ARG A 85 -4.53 0.82 3.32
N LEU A 86 -3.23 1.07 3.17
CA LEU A 86 -2.28 0.08 2.65
C LEU A 86 -2.26 -1.19 3.50
N ARG A 87 -2.13 -1.04 4.83
CA ARG A 87 -2.10 -2.18 5.77
C ARG A 87 -3.37 -3.00 5.66
N ALA A 88 -4.55 -2.36 5.71
CA ALA A 88 -5.84 -3.03 5.63
C ALA A 88 -6.00 -3.77 4.31
N ARG A 89 -5.70 -3.13 3.17
CA ARG A 89 -5.79 -3.75 1.85
C ARG A 89 -4.85 -4.93 1.70
N TYR A 90 -3.60 -4.78 2.12
CA TYR A 90 -2.61 -5.82 1.92
C TYR A 90 -2.92 -7.05 2.76
N LEU A 91 -3.27 -6.88 4.05
CA LEU A 91 -3.65 -8.01 4.91
C LEU A 91 -4.92 -8.70 4.42
N THR A 92 -5.93 -7.94 3.98
CA THR A 92 -7.15 -8.51 3.38
C THR A 92 -6.82 -9.31 2.12
N THR A 93 -5.92 -8.79 1.28
CA THR A 93 -5.49 -9.47 0.06
C THR A 93 -4.75 -10.76 0.39
N LEU A 94 -3.90 -10.78 1.42
CA LEU A 94 -3.23 -12.00 1.88
C LEU A 94 -4.22 -13.03 2.44
N LYS A 95 -5.24 -12.57 3.19
CA LYS A 95 -6.35 -13.42 3.65
C LYS A 95 -7.06 -14.12 2.50
N ASN A 96 -7.48 -13.33 1.51
CA ASN A 96 -8.25 -13.80 0.36
C ASN A 96 -7.44 -14.73 -0.56
N GLN A 97 -6.12 -14.75 -0.40
CA GLN A 97 -5.22 -15.68 -1.09
C GLN A 97 -4.83 -16.87 -0.21
N GLU A 98 -5.46 -17.04 0.96
CA GLU A 98 -5.20 -18.10 1.92
C GLU A 98 -3.73 -18.16 2.37
N VAL A 99 -3.04 -17.01 2.30
CA VAL A 99 -1.64 -16.87 2.73
C VAL A 99 -1.57 -16.65 4.23
N LEU A 100 -2.59 -16.00 4.79
CA LEU A 100 -2.75 -15.77 6.22
C LEU A 100 -4.16 -16.17 6.64
N ASP A 101 -4.29 -16.78 7.81
CA ASP A 101 -5.58 -17.03 8.43
C ASP A 101 -6.11 -15.81 9.21
N SER A 102 -7.32 -15.92 9.77
CA SER A 102 -7.96 -14.82 10.49
C SER A 102 -7.24 -14.48 11.79
N ASP A 103 -6.71 -15.48 12.50
CA ASP A 103 -6.03 -15.32 13.79
C ASP A 103 -4.66 -14.64 13.59
N GLU A 104 -3.94 -15.00 12.53
CA GLU A 104 -2.71 -14.36 12.10
C GLU A 104 -2.93 -12.89 11.76
N ILE A 105 -4.02 -12.55 11.07
CA ILE A 105 -4.35 -11.17 10.73
C ILE A 105 -4.69 -10.37 11.98
N GLU A 106 -5.48 -10.91 12.89
CA GLU A 106 -5.84 -10.22 14.14
C GLU A 106 -4.59 -9.94 14.99
N ARG A 107 -3.68 -10.92 15.11
CA ARG A 107 -2.37 -10.71 15.75
C ARG A 107 -1.53 -9.65 15.05
N LEU A 108 -1.44 -9.70 13.72
CA LEU A 108 -0.70 -8.70 12.97
C LEU A 108 -1.31 -7.31 13.09
N MET A 109 -2.63 -7.17 13.25
CA MET A 109 -3.32 -5.89 13.41
C MET A 109 -3.17 -5.33 14.83
N SER A 110 -3.10 -6.17 15.87
CA SER A 110 -2.87 -5.75 17.25
C SER A 110 -1.43 -5.28 17.52
N TRP A 111 -0.50 -5.57 16.62
CA TRP A 111 0.87 -5.06 16.70
C TRP A 111 0.89 -3.52 16.55
N ASN A 112 1.24 -2.85 17.65
CA ASN A 112 1.59 -1.43 17.71
C ASN A 112 3.00 -1.22 17.13
N HIS A 113 3.15 -1.15 15.81
CA HIS A 113 4.48 -0.97 15.21
C HIS A 113 4.93 0.49 15.16
N ASN A 114 6.07 0.76 15.79
CA ASN A 114 6.93 1.93 15.58
C ASN A 114 8.12 1.65 14.62
N SER A 115 8.18 0.50 13.94
CA SER A 115 9.42 0.08 13.23
C SER A 115 9.25 -0.76 11.95
N GLY A 116 8.06 -0.79 11.35
CA GLY A 116 7.82 -1.57 10.12
C GLY A 116 8.13 -0.86 8.80
N PHE A 117 8.45 0.44 8.84
CA PHE A 117 8.61 1.32 7.66
C PHE A 117 9.74 2.35 7.82
N ASN A 118 10.81 2.00 8.56
CA ASN A 118 12.05 2.80 8.55
C ASN A 118 13.04 2.21 7.55
#